data_AF-A0A645C8I3-F1
#
_entry.id   AF-A0A645C8I3-F1
#
_cell.length_a   1.000
_cell.length_b   1.000
_cell.length_c   1.000
_cell.angle_alpha   90.00
_cell.angle_beta   90.00
_cell.angle_gamma   90.00
#
_symmetry.space_group_name_H-M   'P 1'
#
loop_
_entity.id
_entity.type
_entity.pdbx_description
1 polymer ?
#
loop_
_entity_poly.entity_id
_entity_poly.type
_entity_poly.pdbx_seq_one_letter_code
_entity_poly.pdbx_strand_id
1 'polypeptide(L)'
;MTFVLYPISSKKVLNPETRVPWYDWILAAVSATPGLYIMLNYDQIMMRMQGVDELTMIQLVLGTLLIILLLEATRRIVGLPLVIVAVAFTVYTYVCDASFLPAALRGVPTEFERIIEGMFLTDEGIFSSSWVFQRRSL
;
A
#
# COMPACT_ATOMS: atom_id res chain seq x y z
N MET A 1 -7.00 8.72 6.93
CA MET A 1 -7.07 9.28 8.31
C MET A 1 -5.75 9.86 8.80
N THR A 2 -4.61 9.27 8.45
CA THR A 2 -3.26 9.78 8.77
C THR A 2 -3.00 11.23 8.31
N PHE A 3 -3.52 11.62 7.14
CA PHE A 3 -3.38 12.98 6.60
C PHE A 3 -4.08 14.09 7.41
N VAL A 4 -5.13 13.74 8.15
CA VAL A 4 -5.86 14.70 9.02
C VAL A 4 -5.17 14.82 10.38
N LEU A 5 -4.61 13.72 10.90
CA LEU A 5 -3.96 13.68 12.21
C LEU A 5 -2.53 14.24 12.23
N TYR A 6 -1.79 14.16 11.12
CA TYR A 6 -0.39 14.61 11.04
C TYR A 6 -0.19 15.63 9.90
N PRO A 7 -0.44 16.92 10.15
CA PRO A 7 -0.21 17.97 9.15
C PRO A 7 1.28 18.12 8.84
N ILE A 8 1.59 18.49 7.59
CA ILE A 8 2.92 18.44 6.93
C ILE A 8 4.04 19.25 7.62
N SER A 9 3.75 20.04 8.65
CA SER A 9 4.67 20.99 9.26
C SER A 9 4.86 20.74 10.76
N SER A 10 5.75 19.81 11.08
CA SER A 10 6.24 19.54 12.46
C SER A 10 6.80 20.80 13.17
N LYS A 11 7.16 21.87 12.46
CA LYS A 11 7.66 23.13 13.07
C LYS A 11 6.58 24.14 13.51
N LYS A 12 5.29 23.89 13.26
CA LYS A 12 4.22 24.89 13.52
C LYS A 12 3.28 24.54 14.69
N VAL A 13 3.68 23.63 15.57
CA VAL A 13 2.97 23.38 16.84
C VAL A 13 3.05 24.59 17.79
N LEU A 14 3.88 25.60 17.49
CA LEU A 14 3.91 26.86 18.25
C LEU A 14 2.79 27.86 17.92
N ASN A 15 1.96 27.64 16.87
CA ASN A 15 0.86 28.55 16.54
C ASN A 15 -0.47 27.80 16.32
N PRO A 16 -1.45 27.95 17.24
CA PRO A 16 -2.77 27.31 17.14
C PRO A 16 -3.64 27.81 15.96
N GLU A 17 -3.17 28.77 15.16
CA GLU A 17 -3.87 29.31 13.99
C GLU A 17 -3.44 28.70 12.64
N THR A 18 -2.67 27.61 12.63
CA THR A 18 -2.23 27.03 11.35
C THR A 18 -3.31 26.13 10.76
N ARG A 19 -4.20 26.73 9.94
CA ARG A 19 -5.19 26.03 9.09
C ARG A 19 -4.58 24.77 8.44
N VAL A 20 -5.31 23.67 8.49
CA VAL A 20 -4.98 22.44 7.75
C VAL A 20 -4.81 22.81 6.27
N PRO A 21 -3.66 22.51 5.64
CA PRO A 21 -3.45 22.77 4.22
C PRO A 21 -4.54 22.08 3.40
N TRP A 22 -5.13 22.78 2.43
CA TRP A 22 -6.18 22.24 1.56
C TRP A 22 -5.73 20.97 0.80
N TYR A 23 -4.43 20.82 0.54
CA TYR A 23 -3.85 19.61 -0.04
C TYR A 23 -4.05 18.37 0.84
N ASP A 24 -4.05 18.49 2.16
CA ASP A 24 -4.23 17.35 3.08
C ASP A 24 -5.68 16.84 3.05
N TRP A 25 -6.65 17.71 2.80
CA TRP A 25 -8.05 17.33 2.59
C TRP A 25 -8.25 16.55 1.29
N ILE A 26 -7.61 16.99 0.20
CA ILE A 26 -7.65 16.29 -1.08
C ILE A 26 -6.97 14.92 -0.94
N LEU A 27 -5.79 14.85 -0.32
CA LEU A 27 -5.13 13.56 -0.07
C LEU A 27 -5.97 12.64 0.80
N ALA A 28 -6.65 13.16 1.82
CA ALA A 28 -7.54 12.38 2.65
C ALA A 28 -8.71 11.81 1.84
N ALA A 29 -9.36 12.62 1.00
CA ALA A 29 -10.46 12.17 0.14
C ALA A 29 -9.98 11.12 -0.88
N VAL A 30 -8.86 11.37 -1.54
CA VAL A 30 -8.25 10.45 -2.52
C VAL A 30 -7.84 9.14 -1.85
N SER A 31 -7.35 9.16 -0.59
CA SER A 31 -6.99 7.94 0.15
C SER A 31 -8.17 7.02 0.48
N ALA A 32 -9.41 7.52 0.44
CA ALA A 32 -10.59 6.69 0.62
C ALA A 32 -11.01 5.95 -0.67
N THR A 33 -10.58 6.42 -1.84
CA THR A 33 -11.00 5.88 -3.14
C THR A 33 -10.62 4.40 -3.37
N PRO A 34 -9.43 3.90 -2.99
CA PRO A 34 -9.08 2.50 -3.21
C PRO A 34 -9.89 1.57 -2.30
N GLY A 35 -10.15 1.98 -1.06
CA GLY A 35 -10.98 1.21 -0.11
C GLY A 35 -12.45 1.16 -0.53
N LEU A 36 -12.98 2.27 -1.06
CA LEU A 36 -14.33 2.31 -1.62
C LEU A 36 -14.48 1.38 -2.83
N TYR A 37 -13.47 1.30 -3.70
CA TYR A 37 -13.49 0.38 -4.84
C TYR A 37 -13.60 -1.08 -4.41
N ILE A 38 -12.83 -1.49 -3.39
CA ILE A 38 -12.91 -2.85 -2.83
C ILE A 38 -14.27 -3.12 -2.21
N MET A 39 -14.81 -2.16 -1.47
CA MET A 39 -16.11 -2.31 -0.81
C MET A 39 -17.26 -2.47 -1.83
N LEU A 40 -17.21 -1.75 -2.95
CA LEU A 40 -18.20 -1.86 -4.01
C LEU A 40 -18.05 -3.13 -4.87
N ASN A 41 -16.83 -3.64 -5.02
CA ASN A 41 -16.51 -4.79 -5.87
C ASN A 41 -16.08 -6.02 -5.06
N TYR A 42 -16.56 -6.14 -3.82
CA TYR A 42 -16.11 -7.16 -2.87
C TYR A 42 -16.30 -8.59 -3.41
N ASP A 43 -17.47 -8.90 -3.97
CA ASP A 43 -17.78 -10.22 -4.51
C ASP A 43 -16.83 -10.63 -5.64
N GLN A 44 -16.49 -9.68 -6.51
CA GLN A 44 -15.57 -9.91 -7.62
C GLN A 44 -14.14 -10.13 -7.12
N ILE A 45 -13.72 -9.43 -6.07
CA ILE A 45 -12.36 -9.56 -5.54
C ILE A 45 -12.21 -10.87 -4.75
N MET A 46 -13.21 -11.27 -3.96
CA MET A 46 -13.19 -12.55 -3.24
C MET A 46 -13.17 -13.77 -4.16
N MET A 47 -13.73 -13.67 -5.36
CA MET A 47 -13.74 -14.77 -6.32
C MET A 47 -12.46 -14.86 -7.16
N ARG A 48 -11.55 -13.89 -7.06
CA ARG A 48 -10.31 -13.86 -7.83
C ARG A 48 -9.25 -14.76 -7.22
N MET A 49 -8.49 -15.42 -8.09
CA MET A 49 -7.30 -16.16 -7.69
C MET A 49 -6.05 -15.37 -8.07
N GLN A 50 -5.21 -15.10 -7.06
CA GLN A 50 -3.96 -14.36 -7.25
C GLN A 50 -3.08 -15.02 -8.31
N GLY A 51 -2.66 -14.26 -9.32
CA GLY A 51 -1.78 -14.74 -10.40
C GLY A 51 -2.47 -15.60 -11.47
N VAL A 52 -3.80 -15.71 -11.45
CA VAL A 52 -4.60 -16.36 -12.51
C VAL A 52 -5.44 -15.31 -13.26
N ASP A 53 -6.02 -14.35 -12.55
CA ASP A 53 -6.85 -13.30 -13.14
C ASP A 53 -6.05 -12.01 -13.42
N GLU A 54 -5.97 -11.59 -14.68
CA GLU A 54 -5.26 -10.36 -15.07
C GLU A 54 -5.81 -9.11 -14.36
N LEU A 55 -4.90 -8.22 -13.92
CA LEU A 55 -5.29 -6.98 -13.28
C LEU A 55 -5.91 -6.03 -14.28
N THR A 56 -7.07 -5.49 -13.94
CA THR A 56 -7.67 -4.43 -14.75
C THR A 56 -6.86 -3.14 -14.58
N MET A 57 -6.75 -2.33 -15.63
CA MET A 57 -6.02 -1.03 -15.59
C MET A 57 -6.46 -0.14 -14.42
N ILE A 58 -7.75 -0.18 -14.05
CA ILE A 58 -8.31 0.56 -12.90
C ILE A 58 -7.71 0.07 -11.57
N GLN A 59 -7.59 -1.25 -11.38
CA GLN A 59 -7.00 -1.84 -10.17
C GLN A 59 -5.51 -1.52 -10.07
N LEU A 60 -4.80 -1.52 -11.19
CA LEU A 60 -3.38 -1.14 -11.25
C LEU A 60 -3.18 0.32 -10.84
N VAL A 61 -4.00 1.24 -11.37
CA VAL A 61 -3.95 2.66 -11.01
C VAL A 61 -4.29 2.89 -9.55
N LEU A 62 -5.39 2.28 -9.05
CA LEU A 62 -5.81 2.43 -7.65
C LEU A 62 -4.81 1.82 -6.67
N GLY A 63 -4.24 0.66 -7.00
CA GLY A 63 -3.21 0.02 -6.20
C GLY A 63 -1.90 0.80 -6.16
N THR A 64 -1.45 1.33 -7.32
CA THR A 64 -0.28 2.22 -7.38
C THR A 64 -0.50 3.47 -6.54
N LEU A 65 -1.67 4.09 -6.68
CA LEU A 65 -2.07 5.29 -5.92
C LEU A 65 -2.10 4.99 -4.42
N LEU A 66 -2.63 3.83 -4.01
CA LEU A 66 -2.61 3.39 -2.62
C LEU A 66 -1.18 3.25 -2.09
N ILE A 67 -0.27 2.60 -2.82
CA ILE A 67 1.12 2.42 -2.42
C ILE A 67 1.82 3.77 -2.23
N ILE A 68 1.64 4.71 -3.18
CA ILE A 68 2.23 6.06 -3.07
C ILE A 68 1.68 6.79 -1.84
N LEU A 69 0.37 6.74 -1.62
CA LEU A 69 -0.25 7.35 -0.44
C LEU A 69 0.24 6.70 0.86
N LEU A 70 0.48 5.39 0.85
CA LEU A 70 0.99 4.65 2.01
C LEU A 70 2.44 5.05 2.32
N LEU A 71 3.29 5.15 1.29
CA LEU A 71 4.67 5.61 1.42
C LEU A 71 4.72 7.05 1.95
N GLU A 72 3.88 7.93 1.43
CA GLU A 72 3.78 9.32 1.87
C GLU A 72 3.25 9.43 3.32
N ALA A 73 2.24 8.63 3.69
CA ALA A 73 1.75 8.57 5.07
C ALA A 73 2.85 8.04 6.01
N THR A 74 3.59 7.02 5.60
CA THR A 74 4.71 6.44 6.35
C THR A 74 5.84 7.45 6.53
N ARG A 75 6.18 8.21 5.47
CA ARG A 75 7.16 9.31 5.52
C ARG A 75 6.77 10.35 6.57
N ARG A 76 5.48 10.63 6.73
CA ARG A 76 4.95 11.60 7.69
C ARG A 76 4.97 11.10 9.13
N ILE A 77 4.72 9.80 9.36
CA ILE A 77 4.60 9.22 10.71
C ILE A 77 5.97 8.77 11.26
N VAL A 78 6.71 7.99 10.48
CA VAL A 78 7.95 7.32 10.92
C VAL A 78 9.20 8.06 10.42
N GLY A 79 9.08 8.81 9.32
CA GLY A 79 10.17 9.55 8.71
C GLY A 79 10.76 8.88 7.48
N LEU A 80 11.76 9.53 6.89
CA LEU A 80 12.48 9.05 5.68
C LEU A 80 13.15 7.67 5.81
N PRO A 81 13.68 7.23 6.98
CA PRO A 81 14.40 5.95 7.06
C PRO A 81 13.57 4.75 6.59
N LEU A 82 12.30 4.68 6.99
CA LEU A 82 11.43 3.56 6.65
C LEU A 82 11.04 3.56 5.17
N VAL A 83 10.89 4.74 4.56
CA VAL A 83 10.60 4.88 3.12
C VAL A 83 11.78 4.37 2.29
N ILE A 84 13.01 4.71 2.69
CA ILE A 84 14.22 4.24 2.01
C ILE A 84 14.30 2.72 2.07
N VAL A 85 14.05 2.13 3.24
CA VAL A 85 14.02 0.67 3.40
C VAL A 85 12.94 0.05 2.51
N ALA A 86 11.71 0.58 2.52
CA ALA A 86 10.62 0.07 1.68
C ALA A 86 10.95 0.11 0.19
N VAL A 87 11.52 1.22 -0.29
CA VAL A 87 11.95 1.36 -1.69
C VAL A 87 13.11 0.42 -2.01
N ALA A 88 14.08 0.26 -1.10
CA ALA A 88 15.18 -0.67 -1.29
C ALA A 88 14.70 -2.12 -1.43
N PHE A 89 13.74 -2.56 -0.59
CA PHE A 89 13.13 -3.87 -0.72
C PHE A 89 12.26 -4.01 -1.98
N THR A 90 11.59 -2.94 -2.40
CA THR A 90 10.83 -2.93 -3.66
C THR A 90 11.76 -3.06 -4.87
N VAL A 91 12.94 -2.46 -4.85
CA VAL A 91 13.95 -2.66 -5.91
C VAL A 91 14.54 -4.06 -5.83
N TYR A 92 14.77 -4.56 -4.61
CA TYR A 92 15.32 -5.90 -4.37
C TYR A 92 14.46 -7.00 -5.00
N THR A 93 13.12 -6.90 -4.97
CA THR A 93 12.25 -7.91 -5.57
C THR A 93 12.43 -8.09 -7.08
N TYR A 94 12.93 -7.06 -7.78
CA TYR A 94 13.28 -7.16 -9.21
C TYR A 94 14.66 -7.75 -9.45
N VAL A 95 15.61 -7.54 -8.52
CA VAL A 95 17.01 -7.97 -8.66
C VAL A 95 17.29 -9.30 -7.94
N CYS A 96 16.30 -9.86 -7.25
CA CYS A 96 16.41 -11.05 -6.42
C CYS A 96 16.87 -12.32 -7.16
N ASP A 97 16.71 -12.37 -8.49
CA ASP A 97 17.18 -13.49 -9.35
C ASP A 97 18.65 -13.35 -9.80
N ALA A 98 19.31 -12.25 -9.42
CA ALA A 98 20.65 -11.99 -9.91
C ALA A 98 21.66 -13.04 -9.42
N SER A 99 22.46 -13.55 -10.36
CA SER A 99 23.43 -14.63 -10.15
C SER A 99 24.55 -14.28 -9.15
N PHE A 100 24.75 -13.01 -8.83
CA PHE A 100 25.69 -12.56 -7.79
C PHE A 100 25.16 -12.76 -6.36
N LEU A 101 23.86 -13.02 -6.17
CA LEU A 101 23.29 -13.27 -4.84
C LEU A 101 23.54 -14.71 -4.37
N PRO A 102 23.85 -14.91 -3.07
CA PRO A 102 23.90 -16.23 -2.44
C PRO A 102 22.58 -16.97 -2.62
N ALA A 103 22.61 -18.31 -2.76
CA ALA A 103 21.41 -19.12 -2.95
C ALA A 103 20.34 -18.92 -1.86
N ALA A 104 20.75 -18.58 -0.63
CA ALA A 104 19.83 -18.29 0.48
C ALA A 104 19.04 -16.98 0.31
N LEU A 105 19.53 -16.04 -0.51
CA LEU A 105 18.88 -14.75 -0.75
C LEU A 105 18.16 -14.69 -2.10
N ARG A 106 18.35 -15.69 -2.97
CA ARG A 106 17.62 -15.76 -4.25
C ARG A 106 16.15 -16.05 -4.01
N GLY A 107 15.32 -15.39 -4.80
CA GLY A 107 13.88 -15.50 -4.73
C GLY A 107 13.25 -15.40 -6.11
N VAL A 108 11.94 -15.59 -6.17
CA VAL A 108 11.19 -15.46 -7.42
C VAL A 108 11.05 -13.97 -7.75
N PRO A 109 11.56 -13.49 -8.91
CA PRO A 109 11.36 -12.12 -9.30
C PRO A 109 9.86 -11.84 -9.43
N THR A 110 9.42 -10.72 -8.89
CA THR A 110 8.00 -10.33 -8.89
C THR A 110 7.81 -9.06 -9.69
N GLU A 111 6.90 -9.13 -10.66
CA GLU A 111 6.51 -8.00 -11.48
C GLU A 111 5.66 -7.01 -10.69
N PHE A 112 5.63 -5.76 -11.15
CA PHE A 112 4.93 -4.67 -10.47
C PHE A 112 3.44 -4.96 -10.28
N GLU A 113 2.80 -5.58 -11.27
CA GLU A 113 1.39 -5.96 -11.21
C GLU A 113 1.13 -6.96 -10.07
N ARG A 114 2.05 -7.91 -9.88
CA ARG A 114 1.96 -8.92 -8.82
C ARG A 114 2.19 -8.33 -7.44
N ILE A 115 3.03 -7.30 -7.33
CA ILE A 115 3.19 -6.53 -6.09
C ILE A 115 1.90 -5.79 -5.76
N ILE A 116 1.28 -5.14 -6.74
CA ILE A 116 0.00 -4.44 -6.55
C ILE A 116 -1.09 -5.42 -6.16
N GLU A 117 -1.21 -6.53 -6.87
CA GLU A 117 -2.17 -7.58 -6.57
C GLU A 117 -2.00 -8.07 -5.12
N GLY A 118 -0.76 -8.36 -4.74
CA GLY A 118 -0.36 -8.83 -3.41
C GLY A 118 -0.58 -7.82 -2.27
N MET A 119 -0.58 -6.53 -2.56
CA MET A 119 -0.79 -5.49 -1.54
C MET A 119 -2.23 -4.98 -1.49
N PHE A 120 -2.93 -4.97 -2.63
CA PHE A 120 -4.24 -4.34 -2.78
C PHE A 120 -5.41 -5.33 -2.82
N LEU A 121 -5.24 -6.48 -3.49
CA LEU A 121 -6.35 -7.39 -3.84
C LEU A 121 -6.34 -8.72 -3.08
N THR A 122 -5.24 -9.06 -2.43
CA THR A 122 -5.11 -10.33 -1.69
C THR A 122 -5.53 -10.24 -0.24
N ASP A 123 -5.90 -11.41 0.28
CA ASP A 123 -6.29 -11.63 1.67
C ASP A 123 -5.15 -11.50 2.67
N GLU A 124 -3.89 -11.42 2.22
CA GLU A 124 -2.72 -11.08 3.07
C GLU A 124 -2.30 -9.60 2.93
N GLY A 125 -2.98 -8.85 2.07
CA GLY A 125 -2.66 -7.47 1.77
C GLY A 125 -3.18 -6.47 2.81
N ILE A 126 -3.16 -5.19 2.43
CA ILE A 126 -3.53 -4.06 3.31
C ILE A 126 -4.99 -4.14 3.80
N PHE A 127 -5.86 -4.76 3.00
CA PHE A 127 -7.29 -4.90 3.30
C PHE A 127 -7.66 -6.31 3.81
N SER A 128 -6.68 -7.09 4.26
CA SER A 128 -6.91 -8.42 4.83
C SER A 128 -8.00 -8.40 5.91
N SER A 129 -9.05 -9.19 5.70
CA SER A 129 -10.03 -9.45 6.74
C SER A 129 -9.48 -10.49 7.71
N SER A 130 -9.03 -10.07 8.90
CA SER A 130 -8.63 -10.98 9.99
C SER A 130 -9.75 -11.97 10.40
N TRP A 131 -10.97 -11.76 9.90
CA TRP A 131 -12.14 -12.58 10.19
C TRP A 131 -12.08 -14.01 9.60
N VAL A 132 -11.40 -14.23 8.47
CA VAL A 132 -11.25 -15.57 7.87
C VAL A 132 -10.34 -16.48 8.71
N PHE A 133 -9.37 -15.91 9.42
CA PHE A 133 -8.46 -16.66 10.28
C PHE A 133 -9.18 -17.26 11.50
N GLN A 134 -10.25 -16.62 11.98
CA GLN A 134 -11.03 -17.09 13.13
C GLN A 134 -11.92 -18.31 12.81
N ARG A 135 -12.23 -18.57 11.53
CA ARG A 135 -13.11 -19.69 11.12
C ARG A 135 -12.39 -20.99 10.78
N ARG A 136 -11.05 -20.99 10.74
CA ARG A 136 -10.24 -22.21 10.47
C ARG A 136 -9.76 -22.93 11.72
N SER A 137 -10.01 -22.37 12.91
CA SER A 137 -9.62 -22.95 14.21
C SER A 137 -10.79 -23.53 15.01
N LEU A 138 -11.97 -23.68 14.39
CA LEU A 138 -13.14 -24.38 14.92
C LEU A 138 -13.57 -25.47 13.93
#